data_AF-A0A160VT85-F1
#
_entry.id   AF-A0A160VT85-F1
#
_cell.length_a   1.000
_cell.length_b   1.000
_cell.length_c   1.000
_cell.angle_alpha   90.00
_cell.angle_beta   90.00
_cell.angle_gamma   90.00
#
_symmetry.space_group_name_H-M   'P 1'
#
loop_
_entity.id
_entity.type
_entity.pdbx_description
1 polymer ?
#
loop_
_entity_poly.entity_id
_entity_poly.type
_entity_poly.pdbx_seq_one_letter_code
_entity_poly.pdbx_strand_id
1 'polypeptide(L)'
;MFVEIVSYPSTSPPKFPKFRRARFRLEGKRLIFLLRPAGELSFNIEDIKEVEGITLSMFNPPRKGIKLVLSWGQEVIVSVGKNPLIYDKKELLRLVSLIFGPFIDGATVKFKEDTGTLKLVGNRPVLMTNGGIIEIDPTKIEGEIGEKVRKFLSLLEFLSQDDEKKE
;
A
#
# COMPACT_ATOMS: atom_id res chain seq x y z
N MET A 1 15.55 0.22 0.91
CA MET A 1 15.63 -1.25 0.76
C MET A 1 14.97 -1.69 -0.55
N PHE A 2 14.89 -3.00 -0.82
CA PHE A 2 14.17 -3.58 -1.97
C PHE A 2 12.84 -4.21 -1.51
N VAL A 3 11.97 -4.50 -2.47
CA VAL A 3 10.82 -5.42 -2.35
C VAL A 3 10.98 -6.57 -3.33
N GLU A 4 10.19 -7.61 -3.16
CA GLU A 4 9.99 -8.70 -4.11
C GLU A 4 8.64 -8.51 -4.81
N ILE A 5 8.64 -8.54 -6.14
CA ILE A 5 7.45 -8.31 -6.96
C ILE A 5 7.28 -9.43 -7.98
N VAL A 6 6.03 -9.80 -8.24
CA VAL A 6 5.63 -10.64 -9.36
C VAL A 6 4.39 -10.05 -10.00
N SER A 7 4.25 -10.20 -11.30
CA SER A 7 3.06 -9.76 -12.03
C SER A 7 2.64 -10.80 -13.05
N TYR A 8 1.34 -11.03 -13.19
CA TYR A 8 0.78 -11.99 -14.14
C TYR A 8 -0.67 -11.61 -14.50
N PRO A 9 -1.22 -12.10 -15.62
CA PRO A 9 -2.64 -11.91 -15.94
C PRO A 9 -3.54 -12.61 -14.93
N SER A 10 -4.62 -11.97 -14.47
CA SER A 10 -5.58 -12.54 -13.51
C SER A 10 -6.19 -13.86 -13.97
N THR A 11 -6.31 -14.06 -15.29
CA THR A 11 -6.88 -15.28 -15.90
C THR A 11 -5.90 -16.45 -15.94
N SER A 12 -4.62 -16.23 -15.67
CA SER A 12 -3.58 -17.26 -15.74
C SER A 12 -2.53 -17.08 -14.63
N PRO A 13 -2.92 -17.26 -13.36
CA PRO A 13 -1.98 -17.17 -12.25
C PRO A 13 -0.95 -18.30 -12.33
N PRO A 14 0.34 -18.01 -12.16
CA PRO A 14 1.37 -19.03 -12.17
C PRO A 14 1.24 -19.92 -10.93
N LYS A 15 1.39 -21.24 -11.10
CA LYS A 15 1.43 -22.19 -9.98
C LYS A 15 2.57 -21.91 -9.00
N PHE A 16 3.70 -21.41 -9.50
CA PHE A 16 4.88 -21.03 -8.73
C PHE A 16 5.39 -19.67 -9.19
N PRO A 17 4.85 -18.55 -8.66
CA PRO A 17 5.28 -17.21 -9.04
C PRO A 17 6.77 -16.99 -8.75
N LYS A 18 7.50 -16.50 -9.78
CA LYS A 18 8.90 -16.12 -9.65
C LYS A 18 9.00 -14.64 -9.30
N PHE A 19 9.25 -14.38 -8.02
CA PHE A 19 9.46 -13.03 -7.54
C PHE A 19 10.79 -12.44 -7.99
N ARG A 20 10.77 -11.17 -8.35
CA ARG A 20 11.95 -10.39 -8.73
C ARG A 20 12.19 -9.30 -7.71
N ARG A 21 13.47 -9.01 -7.45
CA ARG A 21 13.85 -7.86 -6.63
C ARG A 21 13.53 -6.56 -7.36
N ALA A 22 12.91 -5.62 -6.65
CA ALA A 22 12.57 -4.31 -7.20
C ALA A 22 12.79 -3.18 -6.19
N ARG A 23 13.06 -1.98 -6.70
CA ARG A 23 12.82 -0.73 -5.98
C ARG A 23 11.57 -0.10 -6.53
N PHE A 24 10.88 0.71 -5.75
CA PHE A 24 9.72 1.45 -6.24
C PHE A 24 9.80 2.93 -5.93
N ARG A 25 9.11 3.72 -6.75
CA ARG A 25 8.92 5.16 -6.56
C ARG A 25 7.59 5.58 -7.20
N LEU A 26 7.07 6.71 -6.74
CA LEU A 26 5.92 7.37 -7.35
C LEU A 26 6.41 8.62 -8.08
N GLU A 27 6.04 8.76 -9.35
CA GLU A 27 6.31 9.95 -10.17
C GLU A 27 4.98 10.52 -10.65
N GLY A 28 4.54 11.62 -10.02
CA GLY A 28 3.17 12.12 -10.19
C GLY A 28 2.16 11.07 -9.73
N LYS A 29 1.38 10.51 -10.66
CA LYS A 29 0.43 9.41 -10.41
C LYS A 29 0.97 8.04 -10.86
N ARG A 30 2.18 7.97 -11.41
CA ARG A 30 2.75 6.74 -11.95
C ARG A 30 3.56 6.02 -10.89
N LEU A 31 3.13 4.82 -10.52
CA LEU A 31 3.88 3.91 -9.66
C LEU A 31 4.86 3.11 -10.53
N ILE A 32 6.14 3.18 -10.21
CA ILE A 32 7.22 2.58 -11.01
C ILE A 32 7.99 1.59 -10.14
N PHE A 33 8.09 0.35 -10.60
CA PHE A 33 8.96 -0.69 -10.04
C PHE A 33 10.15 -0.95 -10.96
N LEU A 34 11.36 -0.66 -10.48
CA LEU A 34 12.63 -0.91 -11.15
C LEU A 34 13.13 -2.31 -10.80
N LEU A 35 13.07 -3.25 -11.74
CA LEU A 35 13.33 -4.67 -11.54
C LEU A 35 14.81 -5.03 -11.74
N ARG A 36 15.36 -5.90 -10.89
CA ARG A 36 16.70 -6.49 -11.06
C ARG A 36 16.62 -7.84 -11.79
N PRO A 37 17.63 -8.23 -12.61
CA PRO A 37 18.82 -7.45 -12.99
C PRO A 37 18.51 -6.28 -13.94
N ALA A 38 17.49 -6.38 -14.80
CA ALA A 38 17.03 -5.28 -15.66
C ALA A 38 15.52 -5.36 -15.92
N GLY A 39 14.87 -4.22 -16.13
CA GLY A 39 13.45 -4.12 -16.49
C GLY A 39 12.68 -3.13 -15.61
N GLU A 40 11.49 -2.77 -16.05
CA GLU A 40 10.58 -1.87 -15.36
C GLU A 40 9.15 -2.42 -15.45
N LEU A 41 8.40 -2.29 -14.37
CA LEU A 41 6.95 -2.40 -14.38
C LEU A 41 6.39 -1.07 -13.87
N SER A 42 5.57 -0.39 -14.67
CA SER A 42 4.97 0.86 -14.26
C SER A 42 3.53 1.01 -14.75
N PHE A 43 2.73 1.67 -13.93
CA PHE A 43 1.30 1.90 -14.16
C PHE A 43 0.81 3.10 -13.35
N ASN A 44 -0.35 3.68 -13.70
CA ASN A 44 -0.92 4.74 -12.88
C ASN A 44 -1.62 4.14 -11.66
N ILE A 45 -1.58 4.86 -10.53
CA ILE A 45 -2.30 4.46 -9.32
C ILE A 45 -3.82 4.46 -9.52
N GLU A 46 -4.33 5.28 -10.45
CA GLU A 46 -5.75 5.33 -10.82
C GLU A 46 -6.21 4.07 -11.58
N ASP A 47 -5.27 3.32 -12.16
CA ASP A 47 -5.58 2.06 -12.83
C ASP A 47 -5.72 0.90 -11.84
N ILE A 48 -5.43 1.11 -10.55
CA ILE A 48 -5.57 0.09 -9.52
C ILE A 48 -7.06 0.00 -9.14
N LYS A 49 -7.70 -1.11 -9.49
CA LYS A 49 -9.09 -1.40 -9.10
C LYS A 49 -9.19 -1.85 -7.66
N GLU A 50 -8.28 -2.73 -7.24
CA GLU A 50 -8.30 -3.33 -5.90
C GLU A 50 -6.89 -3.42 -5.31
N VAL A 51 -6.82 -3.19 -4.00
CA VAL A 51 -5.61 -3.36 -3.18
C VAL A 51 -5.96 -4.27 -2.02
N GLU A 52 -5.24 -5.37 -1.84
CA GLU A 52 -5.52 -6.36 -0.79
C GLU A 52 -4.27 -6.79 -0.05
N GLY A 53 -4.42 -7.02 1.26
CA GLY A 53 -3.40 -7.69 2.06
C GLY A 53 -3.52 -9.19 1.83
N ILE A 54 -2.41 -9.85 1.50
CA ILE A 54 -2.39 -11.29 1.25
C ILE A 54 -1.29 -12.00 2.03
N THR A 55 -1.56 -13.25 2.40
CA THR A 55 -0.57 -14.14 3.01
C THR A 55 -0.08 -15.15 1.97
N LEU A 56 1.21 -15.10 1.66
CA LEU A 56 1.90 -15.98 0.73
C LEU A 56 2.35 -17.25 1.45
N SER A 57 1.44 -18.23 1.52
CA SER A 57 1.63 -19.54 2.18
C SER A 57 2.66 -20.45 1.49
N MET A 58 3.01 -20.17 0.24
CA MET A 58 4.03 -20.91 -0.52
C MET A 58 5.46 -20.71 0.01
N PHE A 59 5.68 -19.72 0.89
CA PHE A 59 6.94 -19.55 1.60
C PHE A 59 6.87 -20.18 2.99
N ASN A 60 7.99 -20.69 3.50
CA ASN A 60 8.09 -21.20 4.86
C ASN A 60 9.17 -20.45 5.65
N PRO A 61 8.85 -19.54 6.60
CA PRO A 61 7.50 -19.19 7.04
C PRO A 61 6.71 -18.41 5.97
N PRO A 62 5.36 -18.41 6.04
CA PRO A 62 4.51 -17.59 5.18
C PRO A 62 4.90 -16.12 5.26
N ARG A 63 4.72 -15.39 4.15
CA ARG A 63 5.06 -13.97 4.07
C ARG A 63 3.82 -13.14 3.84
N LYS A 64 3.75 -11.96 4.44
CA LYS A 64 2.72 -10.98 4.07
C LYS A 64 3.11 -10.21 2.83
N GLY A 65 2.13 -9.78 2.08
CA GLY A 65 2.29 -8.98 0.88
C GLY A 65 1.05 -8.17 0.57
N ILE A 66 1.14 -7.39 -0.50
CA ILE A 66 0.08 -6.57 -1.05
C ILE A 66 -0.19 -7.10 -2.46
N LYS A 67 -1.46 -7.39 -2.75
CA LYS A 67 -1.96 -7.69 -4.08
C LYS A 67 -2.61 -6.44 -4.65
N LEU A 68 -2.25 -6.09 -5.89
CA LEU A 68 -2.87 -5.04 -6.68
C LEU A 68 -3.54 -5.69 -7.88
N VAL A 69 -4.80 -5.35 -8.13
CA VAL A 69 -5.52 -5.75 -9.35
C VAL A 69 -5.69 -4.52 -10.22
N LEU A 70 -5.11 -4.55 -11.42
CA LEU A 70 -5.13 -3.45 -12.37
C LEU A 70 -6.36 -3.52 -13.27
N SER A 71 -6.77 -2.36 -13.80
CA SER A 71 -8.02 -2.19 -14.53
C SER A 71 -8.15 -3.08 -15.77
N TRP A 72 -7.01 -3.45 -16.37
CA TRP A 72 -6.89 -4.36 -17.52
C TRP A 72 -6.66 -5.84 -17.17
N GLY A 73 -6.90 -6.25 -15.92
CA GLY A 73 -6.85 -7.66 -15.51
C GLY A 73 -5.43 -8.21 -15.30
N GLN A 74 -4.49 -7.34 -14.93
CA GLN A 74 -3.15 -7.73 -14.48
C GLN A 74 -3.12 -7.72 -12.95
N GLU A 75 -2.60 -8.79 -12.34
CA GLU A 75 -2.31 -8.81 -10.91
C GLU A 75 -0.83 -8.51 -10.67
N VAL A 76 -0.57 -7.75 -9.61
CA VAL A 76 0.77 -7.45 -9.13
C VAL A 76 0.83 -7.79 -7.65
N ILE A 77 1.70 -8.71 -7.27
CA ILE A 77 1.95 -9.05 -5.87
C ILE A 77 3.29 -8.48 -5.46
N VAL A 78 3.30 -7.75 -4.35
CA VAL A 78 4.50 -7.19 -3.72
C VAL A 78 4.65 -7.75 -2.31
N SER A 79 5.82 -8.24 -1.95
CA SER A 79 6.16 -8.72 -0.62
C SER A 79 7.60 -8.34 -0.26
N VAL A 80 8.00 -8.54 0.99
CA VAL A 80 9.41 -8.43 1.40
C VAL A 80 10.05 -9.81 1.41
N GLY A 81 11.29 -9.88 0.92
CA GLY A 81 12.10 -11.09 1.04
C GLY A 81 12.55 -11.32 2.49
N LYS A 82 13.13 -12.48 2.76
CA LYS A 82 13.54 -12.87 4.11
C LYS A 82 14.81 -12.20 4.62
N ASN A 83 15.68 -11.72 3.74
CA ASN A 83 16.98 -11.20 4.15
C ASN A 83 16.83 -9.80 4.76
N PRO A 84 16.98 -9.64 6.09
CA PRO A 84 16.75 -8.36 6.75
C PRO A 84 17.80 -7.29 6.36
N LEU A 85 18.95 -7.69 5.79
CA LEU A 85 19.94 -6.76 5.26
C LEU A 85 19.52 -6.15 3.91
N ILE A 86 18.60 -6.80 3.19
CA ILE A 86 18.16 -6.42 1.84
C ILE A 86 16.74 -5.82 1.86
N TYR A 87 15.89 -6.36 2.73
CA TYR A 87 14.46 -6.09 2.78
C TYR A 87 14.08 -5.51 4.13
N ASP A 88 13.17 -4.53 4.11
CA ASP A 88 12.58 -3.95 5.32
C ASP A 88 11.07 -3.90 5.13
N LYS A 89 10.34 -4.39 6.13
CA LYS A 89 8.87 -4.37 6.17
C LYS A 89 8.32 -2.95 6.03
N LYS A 90 9.07 -1.94 6.48
CA LYS A 90 8.73 -0.52 6.28
C LYS A 90 8.57 -0.15 4.81
N GLU A 91 9.19 -0.89 3.88
CA GLU A 91 8.97 -0.68 2.44
C GLU A 91 7.56 -1.07 1.99
N LEU A 92 6.93 -2.10 2.57
CA LEU A 92 5.52 -2.39 2.28
C LEU A 92 4.61 -1.30 2.82
N LEU A 93 4.86 -0.83 4.04
CA LEU A 93 4.11 0.29 4.63
C LEU A 93 4.26 1.56 3.76
N ARG A 94 5.49 1.86 3.32
CA ARG A 94 5.77 2.97 2.41
C ARG A 94 5.05 2.81 1.08
N LEU A 95 5.01 1.60 0.52
CA LEU A 95 4.27 1.33 -0.71
C LEU A 95 2.78 1.62 -0.55
N VAL A 96 2.18 1.16 0.55
CA VAL A 96 0.77 1.46 0.88
C VAL A 96 0.56 2.98 0.96
N SER A 97 1.42 3.71 1.68
CA SER A 97 1.31 5.17 1.77
C SER A 97 1.47 5.86 0.41
N LEU A 98 2.31 5.36 -0.49
CA LEU A 98 2.43 5.90 -1.86
C LEU A 98 1.19 5.62 -2.73
N ILE A 99 0.51 4.50 -2.53
CA ILE A 99 -0.69 4.15 -3.29
C ILE A 99 -1.88 5.00 -2.82
N PHE A 100 -2.08 5.12 -1.51
CA PHE A 100 -3.25 5.81 -0.94
C PHE A 100 -3.04 7.31 -0.73
N GLY A 101 -1.80 7.76 -0.50
CA GLY A 101 -1.47 9.15 -0.21
C GLY A 101 -2.05 10.15 -1.21
N PRO A 102 -1.89 9.97 -2.53
CA PRO A 102 -2.45 10.87 -3.52
C PRO A 102 -3.99 10.99 -3.51
N PHE A 103 -4.69 10.02 -2.93
CA PHE A 103 -6.15 10.06 -2.79
C PHE A 103 -6.60 10.61 -1.44
N ILE A 104 -5.76 10.54 -0.42
CA ILE A 104 -6.06 11.00 0.95
C ILE A 104 -5.60 12.44 1.14
N ASP A 105 -4.38 12.76 0.73
CA ASP A 105 -3.76 14.07 0.91
C ASP A 105 -4.52 15.14 0.11
N GLY A 106 -4.94 16.21 0.79
CA GLY A 106 -5.65 17.31 0.14
C GLY A 106 -7.17 17.14 0.10
N ALA A 107 -7.70 15.98 0.50
CA ALA A 107 -9.14 15.78 0.54
C ALA A 107 -9.79 16.63 1.64
N THR A 108 -10.76 17.47 1.27
CA THR A 108 -11.53 18.26 2.25
C THR A 108 -12.60 17.37 2.86
N VAL A 109 -12.60 17.27 4.19
CA VAL A 109 -13.59 16.48 4.94
C VAL A 109 -14.15 17.30 6.09
N LYS A 110 -15.41 17.02 6.42
CA LYS A 110 -16.05 17.53 7.62
C LYS A 110 -15.98 16.46 8.70
N PHE A 111 -15.45 16.80 9.87
CA PHE A 111 -15.36 15.91 11.01
C PHE A 111 -15.92 16.62 12.23
N LYS A 112 -17.05 16.12 12.74
CA LYS A 112 -17.87 16.83 13.75
C LYS A 112 -18.27 18.23 13.24
N GLU A 113 -17.87 19.28 13.95
CA GLU A 113 -18.17 20.68 13.60
C GLU A 113 -17.05 21.33 12.77
N ASP A 114 -15.88 20.68 12.68
CA ASP A 114 -14.73 21.21 11.96
C ASP A 114 -14.70 20.76 10.51
N THR A 115 -14.28 21.66 9.63
CA THR A 115 -13.92 21.35 8.24
C THR A 115 -12.42 21.53 8.08
N GLY A 116 -11.77 20.54 7.48
CA GLY A 116 -10.33 20.58 7.28
C GLY A 116 -9.88 19.73 6.10
N THR A 117 -8.58 19.72 5.90
CA THR A 117 -7.93 18.96 4.83
C THR A 117 -7.21 17.76 5.41
N LEU A 118 -7.46 16.57 4.86
CA LEU A 118 -6.74 15.37 5.24
C LEU A 118 -5.28 15.42 4.81
N LYS A 119 -4.42 14.89 5.67
CA LYS A 119 -3.00 14.71 5.40
C LYS A 119 -2.50 13.43 6.05
N LEU A 120 -1.68 12.66 5.34
CA LEU A 120 -0.93 11.54 5.90
C LEU A 120 0.37 12.05 6.51
N VAL A 121 0.51 11.89 7.83
CA VAL A 121 1.76 12.12 8.55
C VAL A 121 2.34 10.76 8.90
N GLY A 122 3.32 10.31 8.11
CA GLY A 122 3.84 8.95 8.18
C GLY A 122 2.76 7.94 7.76
N ASN A 123 2.32 7.12 8.71
CA ASN A 123 1.28 6.09 8.52
C ASN A 123 -0.04 6.47 9.20
N ARG A 124 -0.23 7.74 9.57
CA ARG A 124 -1.43 8.21 10.29
C ARG A 124 -2.15 9.30 9.50
N PRO A 125 -3.47 9.15 9.24
CA PRO A 125 -4.28 10.22 8.70
C PRO A 125 -4.60 11.23 9.80
N VAL A 126 -4.37 12.51 9.52
CA VAL A 126 -4.71 13.64 10.39
C VAL A 126 -5.51 14.67 9.62
N LEU A 127 -6.29 15.48 10.34
CA LEU A 127 -7.03 16.60 9.77
C LEU A 127 -6.31 17.90 10.08
N MET A 128 -5.94 18.62 9.03
CA MET A 128 -5.39 19.98 9.11
C MET A 128 -6.54 20.97 9.05
N THR A 129 -6.75 21.72 10.14
CA THR A 129 -7.73 22.82 10.19
C THR A 129 -7.00 24.16 10.37
N ASN A 130 -7.73 25.28 10.29
CA ASN A 130 -7.19 26.59 10.61
C ASN A 130 -6.76 26.71 12.09
N GLY A 131 -7.32 25.88 12.96
CA GLY A 131 -7.03 25.86 14.40
C GLY A 131 -5.90 24.90 14.81
N GLY A 132 -5.40 24.06 13.89
CA GLY A 132 -4.30 23.13 14.16
C GLY A 132 -4.48 21.76 13.54
N ILE A 133 -3.79 20.77 14.13
CA ILE A 133 -3.84 19.36 13.70
C ILE A 133 -4.79 18.61 14.64
N ILE A 134 -5.81 17.97 14.06
CA ILE A 134 -6.78 17.15 14.79
C ILE A 134 -6.53 15.69 14.43
N GLU A 135 -6.37 14.84 15.44
CA GLU A 135 -6.41 13.40 15.25
C GLU A 135 -7.85 12.97 15.01
N ILE A 136 -8.08 12.31 13.87
CA ILE A 136 -9.40 11.91 13.44
C ILE A 136 -9.64 10.44 13.69
N ASP A 137 -10.89 10.13 13.99
CA ASP A 137 -11.40 8.76 13.93
C ASP A 137 -11.77 8.44 12.47
N PRO A 138 -11.04 7.54 11.80
CA PRO A 138 -11.25 7.17 10.39
C PRO A 138 -12.64 6.59 10.11
N THR A 139 -13.30 6.03 11.13
CA THR A 139 -14.64 5.45 10.98
C THR A 139 -15.71 6.52 10.78
N LYS A 140 -15.44 7.77 11.18
CA LYS A 140 -16.38 8.89 11.10
C LYS A 140 -16.21 9.74 9.85
N ILE A 141 -15.33 9.35 8.95
CA ILE A 141 -15.17 9.99 7.64
C ILE A 141 -16.14 9.29 6.67
N GLU A 142 -17.09 10.05 6.15
CA GLU A 142 -18.09 9.55 5.21
C GLU A 142 -17.58 9.58 3.75
N GLY A 143 -18.27 8.87 2.86
CA GLY A 143 -18.01 8.83 1.43
C GLY A 143 -16.77 8.03 1.01
N GLU A 144 -16.44 8.13 -0.28
CA GLU A 144 -15.34 7.38 -0.94
C GLU A 144 -13.99 7.61 -0.25
N ILE A 145 -13.74 8.85 0.21
CA ILE A 145 -12.52 9.19 0.93
C ILE A 145 -12.40 8.41 2.23
N GLY A 146 -13.50 8.27 2.98
CA GLY A 146 -13.54 7.48 4.20
C GLY A 146 -13.25 6.01 3.95
N GLU A 147 -13.78 5.45 2.85
CA GLU A 147 -13.49 4.07 2.45
C GLU A 147 -12.00 3.87 2.15
N LYS A 148 -11.38 4.82 1.43
CA LYS A 148 -9.93 4.79 1.15
C LYS A 148 -9.09 4.88 2.42
N VAL A 149 -9.44 5.75 3.36
CA VAL A 149 -8.74 5.87 4.65
C VAL A 149 -8.88 4.58 5.47
N ARG A 150 -10.08 3.99 5.55
CA ARG A 150 -10.29 2.71 6.26
C ARG A 150 -9.51 1.57 5.62
N LYS A 151 -9.51 1.49 4.29
CA LYS A 151 -8.74 0.47 3.56
C LYS A 151 -7.24 0.63 3.78
N PHE A 152 -6.73 1.86 3.73
CA PHE A 152 -5.34 2.20 4.04
C PHE A 152 -4.93 1.69 5.43
N LEU A 153 -5.71 2.01 6.46
CA LEU A 153 -5.41 1.61 7.85
C LEU A 153 -5.50 0.10 8.07
N SER A 154 -6.51 -0.55 7.50
CA SER A 154 -6.66 -2.01 7.56
C SER A 154 -5.45 -2.73 6.94
N LEU A 155 -4.90 -2.21 5.84
CA LEU A 155 -3.69 -2.75 5.23
C LEU A 155 -2.46 -2.56 6.11
N LEU A 156 -2.32 -1.39 6.75
CA LEU A 156 -1.22 -1.14 7.68
C LEU A 156 -1.27 -2.09 8.88
N GLU A 157 -2.46 -2.30 9.45
CA GLU A 157 -2.69 -3.24 10.56
C GLU A 157 -2.34 -4.66 10.14
N PHE A 158 -2.90 -5.14 9.02
CA PHE A 158 -2.62 -6.46 8.47
C PHE A 158 -1.12 -6.71 8.32
N LEU A 159 -0.41 -5.75 7.70
CA LEU A 159 1.04 -5.85 7.52
C LEU A 159 1.75 -5.88 8.87
N SER A 160 1.30 -5.11 9.87
CA SER A 160 1.96 -4.96 11.17
C SER A 160 1.79 -6.16 12.12
N GLN A 161 0.69 -6.91 12.03
CA GLN A 161 0.31 -8.03 12.94
C GLN A 161 1.36 -9.13 13.22
N ASP A 162 2.46 -9.24 12.46
CA ASP A 162 3.54 -10.21 12.77
C ASP A 162 4.56 -9.70 13.81
N ASP A 163 4.52 -8.40 14.14
CA ASP A 163 5.48 -7.79 15.08
C ASP A 163 5.07 -8.00 16.55
N GLU A 164 3.78 -8.20 16.83
CA GLU A 164 3.24 -8.35 18.20
C GLU A 164 3.49 -9.73 18.82
N LYS A 165 3.91 -10.73 18.05
CA LYS A 165 4.21 -12.09 18.56
C LYS A 165 5.67 -12.28 18.96
N LYS A 166 6.45 -11.20 19.04
CA LYS A 166 7.87 -11.22 19.41
C LYS A 166 8.22 -10.43 20.67
N GLU A 167 7.23 -9.93 21.41
CA GLU A 167 7.41 -9.39 22.76
C GLU A 167 7.07 -10.44 23.83
#